data_AF-A0A940APW7-F1
#
_entry.id   AF-A0A940APW7-F1
#
_cell.length_a   1.000
_cell.length_b   1.000
_cell.length_c   1.000
_cell.angle_alpha   90.00
_cell.angle_beta   90.00
_cell.angle_gamma   90.00
#
_symmetry.space_group_name_H-M   'P 1'
#
loop_
_entity.id
_entity.type
_entity.pdbx_description
1 polymer ?
#
loop_
_entity_poly.entity_id
_entity_poly.type
_entity_poly.pdbx_seq_one_letter_code
_entity_poly.pdbx_strand_id
1 'polypeptide(L)'
;MMKKLPLIPVLFCFLFCAFADEPMLPPQNYTKFFSNGRFMLVCDATKKETICYEIVDPTADVEPEEKWRITRWGLYSYLSENGEFCVLDDWGGLIPLDYDAEYVLYVVFKNGTEYAKIKLFDVISDEKNLRRTVSHYYWGNIESFENDGIVLNTVEGKKWYDFKTRKVTEYVE
;
A
#
# COMPACT_ATOMS: atom_id res chain seq x y z
N MET A 1 35.87 61.78 -16.08
CA MET A 1 35.67 60.52 -16.83
C MET A 1 34.89 59.56 -15.95
N MET A 2 33.56 59.62 -15.97
CA MET A 2 32.67 58.84 -15.08
C MET A 2 32.36 57.49 -15.72
N LYS A 3 32.75 56.39 -15.06
CA LYS A 3 32.37 55.03 -15.45
C LYS A 3 30.99 54.71 -14.88
N LYS A 4 30.01 54.44 -15.75
CA LYS A 4 28.70 53.92 -15.37
C LYS A 4 28.84 52.43 -15.03
N LEU A 5 28.43 52.02 -13.83
CA LEU A 5 28.22 50.60 -13.51
C LEU A 5 26.87 50.14 -14.10
N PRO A 6 26.78 48.99 -14.78
CA PRO A 6 25.50 48.46 -15.21
C PRO A 6 24.79 47.75 -14.05
N LEU A 7 23.50 48.03 -13.93
CA LEU A 7 22.56 47.37 -13.03
C LEU A 7 22.37 45.92 -13.53
N ILE A 8 22.79 44.93 -12.74
CA ILE A 8 22.51 43.51 -13.03
C ILE A 8 21.16 43.19 -12.37
N PRO A 9 20.12 42.78 -13.12
CA PRO A 9 18.89 42.30 -12.51
C PRO A 9 19.16 40.93 -11.91
N VAL A 10 19.07 40.84 -10.58
CA VAL A 10 19.10 39.57 -9.84
C VAL A 10 17.82 38.81 -10.22
N LEU A 11 17.95 37.85 -11.12
CA LEU A 11 16.89 36.92 -11.48
C LEU A 11 16.66 35.98 -10.29
N PHE A 12 15.68 36.32 -9.47
CA PHE A 12 15.24 35.51 -8.33
C PHE A 12 14.48 34.28 -8.88
N CYS A 13 15.20 33.21 -9.21
CA CYS A 13 14.61 31.91 -9.48
C CYS A 13 13.99 31.40 -8.17
N PHE A 14 12.67 31.58 -8.03
CA PHE A 14 11.88 30.86 -7.03
C PHE A 14 12.02 29.36 -7.33
N LEU A 15 12.88 28.70 -6.55
CA LEU A 15 12.92 27.25 -6.44
C LEU A 15 11.62 26.81 -5.76
N PHE A 16 10.55 26.69 -6.54
CA PHE A 16 9.43 25.85 -6.14
C PHE A 16 9.96 24.42 -6.14
N CYS A 17 10.29 23.91 -4.95
CA CYS A 17 10.41 22.48 -4.73
C CYS A 17 9.06 21.86 -5.05
N ALA A 18 8.84 21.48 -6.30
CA ALA A 18 7.79 20.54 -6.63
C ALA A 18 8.13 19.25 -5.89
N PHE A 19 7.30 18.87 -4.92
CA PHE A 19 7.32 17.54 -4.34
C PHE A 19 6.88 16.57 -5.44
N ALA A 20 7.82 16.19 -6.30
CA ALA A 20 7.63 15.12 -7.26
C ALA A 20 7.56 13.81 -6.48
N ASP A 21 6.54 13.00 -6.78
CA ASP A 21 6.52 11.62 -6.32
C ASP A 21 7.73 10.91 -6.94
N GLU A 22 8.44 10.12 -6.15
CA GLU A 22 9.46 9.25 -6.70
C GLU A 22 8.80 8.30 -7.72
N PRO A 23 9.46 8.05 -8.87
CA PRO A 23 8.91 7.13 -9.86
C PRO A 23 8.69 5.78 -9.18
N MET A 24 7.49 5.22 -9.38
CA MET A 24 7.13 3.93 -8.80
C MET A 24 8.17 2.88 -9.21
N LEU A 25 8.61 2.08 -8.23
CA LEU A 25 9.58 1.02 -8.50
C LEU A 25 9.03 0.07 -9.56
N PRO A 26 9.88 -0.40 -10.50
CA PRO A 26 9.43 -1.39 -11.46
C PRO A 26 9.00 -2.66 -10.70
N PRO A 27 8.04 -3.43 -11.24
CA PRO A 27 7.60 -4.68 -10.63
C PRO A 27 8.78 -5.61 -10.36
N GLN A 28 8.87 -6.09 -9.11
CA GLN A 28 9.99 -6.88 -8.62
C GLN A 28 9.48 -8.07 -7.82
N ASN A 29 10.22 -9.17 -7.91
CA ASN A 29 9.99 -10.32 -7.06
C ASN A 29 10.52 -10.01 -5.66
N TYR A 30 9.77 -10.37 -4.63
CA TYR A 30 10.20 -10.19 -3.26
C TYR A 30 9.64 -11.27 -2.34
N THR A 31 10.33 -11.49 -1.23
CA THR A 31 9.93 -12.41 -0.17
C THR A 31 9.83 -11.64 1.14
N LYS A 32 8.77 -11.86 1.91
CA LYS A 32 8.55 -11.22 3.20
C LYS A 32 8.11 -12.24 4.25
N PHE A 33 8.75 -12.18 5.41
CA PHE A 33 8.44 -13.03 6.56
C PHE A 33 7.49 -12.31 7.52
N PHE A 34 6.58 -13.08 8.11
CA PHE A 34 5.55 -12.60 9.03
C PHE A 34 5.48 -13.50 10.27
N SER A 35 4.83 -13.00 11.33
CA SER A 35 4.58 -13.76 12.57
C SER A 35 5.85 -14.39 13.14
N ASN A 36 6.90 -13.58 13.33
CA ASN A 36 8.22 -14.03 13.80
C ASN A 36 8.84 -15.15 12.95
N GLY A 37 8.59 -15.13 11.64
CA GLY A 37 9.15 -16.09 10.69
C GLY A 37 8.33 -17.35 10.50
N ARG A 38 7.14 -17.47 11.13
CA ARG A 38 6.25 -18.61 10.90
C ARG A 38 5.68 -18.64 9.48
N PHE A 39 5.44 -17.48 8.87
CA PHE A 39 4.90 -17.40 7.52
C PHE A 39 5.85 -16.67 6.59
N MET A 40 5.88 -17.12 5.34
CA MET A 40 6.65 -16.53 4.27
C MET A 40 5.74 -16.27 3.06
N LEU A 41 5.62 -15.01 2.66
CA LEU A 41 5.00 -14.66 1.37
C LEU A 41 6.08 -14.52 0.30
N VAL A 42 5.93 -15.27 -0.78
CA VAL A 42 6.73 -15.14 -2.00
C VAL A 42 5.87 -14.45 -3.05
N CYS A 43 6.26 -13.25 -3.46
CA CYS A 43 5.55 -12.44 -4.45
C CYS A 43 6.38 -12.40 -5.75
N ASP A 44 5.84 -12.97 -6.82
CA ASP A 44 6.47 -13.09 -8.14
C ASP A 44 5.77 -12.13 -9.12
N ALA A 45 6.44 -11.01 -9.42
CA ALA A 45 5.95 -10.00 -10.37
C ALA A 45 5.89 -10.53 -11.81
N THR A 46 6.75 -11.49 -12.16
CA THR A 46 6.82 -12.05 -13.51
C THR A 46 5.64 -12.96 -13.78
N LYS A 47 5.33 -13.84 -12.83
CA LYS A 47 4.16 -14.73 -12.89
C LYS A 47 2.86 -14.04 -12.48
N LYS A 48 2.96 -12.87 -11.84
CA LYS A 48 1.85 -12.16 -11.19
C LYS A 48 1.18 -13.04 -10.13
N GLU A 49 1.99 -13.64 -9.26
CA GLU A 49 1.53 -14.56 -8.23
C GLU A 49 2.04 -14.17 -6.83
N THR A 50 1.26 -14.49 -5.81
CA THR A 50 1.66 -14.44 -4.41
C THR A 50 1.36 -15.79 -3.78
N ILE A 51 2.36 -16.40 -3.15
CA ILE A 51 2.26 -17.71 -2.51
C ILE A 51 2.56 -17.55 -1.02
N CYS A 52 1.74 -18.16 -0.17
CA CYS A 52 1.97 -18.22 1.26
C CYS A 52 2.47 -19.60 1.65
N TYR A 53 3.60 -19.60 2.36
CA TYR A 53 4.18 -20.78 2.97
C TYR A 53 4.13 -20.66 4.49
N GLU A 54 3.88 -21.78 5.16
CA GLU A 54 4.05 -21.94 6.60
C GLU A 54 5.36 -22.69 6.88
N ILE A 55 6.16 -22.13 7.78
CA ILE A 55 7.42 -22.68 8.25
C ILE A 55 7.12 -23.35 9.60
N VAL A 56 6.94 -24.67 9.57
CA VAL A 56 6.55 -25.46 10.75
C VAL A 56 7.72 -25.61 11.73
N ASP A 57 8.92 -25.82 11.21
CA ASP A 57 10.15 -25.88 11.99
C ASP A 57 11.30 -25.20 11.21
N PRO A 58 11.74 -24.00 11.64
CA PRO A 58 12.82 -23.28 10.95
C PRO A 58 14.20 -23.92 11.17
N THR A 59 14.32 -24.91 12.06
CA THR A 59 15.56 -25.60 12.39
C THR A 59 15.70 -26.96 11.72
N ALA A 60 14.60 -27.51 11.22
CA ALA A 60 14.60 -28.75 10.46
C ALA A 60 14.86 -28.45 8.98
N ASP A 61 15.53 -29.37 8.29
CA ASP A 61 15.72 -29.36 6.83
C ASP A 61 14.43 -29.80 6.12
N VAL A 62 13.32 -29.12 6.46
CA VAL A 62 11.97 -29.40 5.95
C VAL A 62 11.53 -28.22 5.11
N GLU A 63 11.14 -28.53 3.87
CA GLU A 63 10.61 -27.52 2.95
C GLU A 63 9.34 -26.86 3.52
N PRO A 64 9.18 -25.53 3.39
CA PRO A 64 7.98 -24.83 3.82
C PRO A 64 6.71 -25.38 3.15
N GLU A 65 5.62 -25.49 3.90
CA GLU A 65 4.33 -26.00 3.40
C GLU A 65 3.57 -24.87 2.69
N GLU A 66 3.20 -25.06 1.41
CA GLU A 66 2.30 -24.11 0.71
C GLU A 66 0.91 -24.17 1.34
N LYS A 67 0.45 -23.04 1.90
CA LYS A 67 -0.90 -22.91 2.48
C LYS A 67 -1.91 -22.50 1.44
N TRP A 68 -1.54 -21.54 0.60
CA TRP A 68 -2.41 -21.00 -0.45
C TRP A 68 -1.62 -20.18 -1.46
N ARG A 69 -2.26 -19.91 -2.59
CA ARG A 69 -1.72 -19.16 -3.73
C ARG A 69 -2.78 -18.21 -4.30
N ILE A 70 -2.35 -17.03 -4.73
CA ILE A 70 -3.15 -16.02 -5.39
C ILE A 70 -2.51 -15.72 -6.74
N THR A 71 -3.30 -15.71 -7.83
CA THR A 71 -2.87 -15.21 -9.15
C THR A 71 -2.97 -13.68 -9.21
N ARG A 72 -2.28 -13.02 -8.28
CA ARG A 72 -2.09 -11.57 -8.22
C ARG A 72 -0.74 -11.28 -7.57
N TRP A 73 -0.12 -10.19 -7.98
CA TRP A 73 1.05 -9.59 -7.33
C TRP A 73 0.69 -8.15 -6.94
N GLY A 74 1.27 -7.66 -5.84
CA GLY A 74 1.20 -6.25 -5.43
C GLY A 74 2.59 -5.75 -5.09
N LEU A 75 2.76 -4.42 -5.04
CA LEU A 75 4.02 -3.78 -4.66
C LEU A 75 4.34 -3.96 -3.18
N TYR A 76 3.31 -3.94 -2.33
CA TYR A 76 3.40 -4.28 -0.93
C TYR A 76 2.43 -5.40 -0.57
N SER A 77 2.81 -6.20 0.42
CA SER A 77 1.97 -7.25 0.96
C SER A 77 1.92 -7.23 2.48
N TYR A 78 0.74 -7.58 2.98
CA TYR A 78 0.41 -7.68 4.39
C TYR A 78 -0.26 -9.02 4.64
N LEU A 79 -0.03 -9.59 5.81
CA LEU A 79 -0.51 -10.90 6.21
C LEU A 79 -0.93 -10.86 7.69
N SER A 80 -2.06 -11.47 8.02
CA SER A 80 -2.48 -11.64 9.41
C SER A 80 -1.53 -12.58 10.16
N GLU A 81 -1.48 -12.46 11.48
CA GLU A 81 -0.58 -13.29 12.28
C GLU A 81 -0.84 -14.79 12.13
N ASN A 82 -2.10 -15.16 11.88
CA ASN A 82 -2.55 -16.53 11.65
C ASN A 82 -2.40 -17.01 10.18
N GLY A 83 -1.91 -16.15 9.26
CA GLY A 83 -1.70 -16.48 7.85
C GLY A 83 -2.97 -16.61 7.00
N GLU A 84 -4.14 -16.29 7.55
CA GLU A 84 -5.44 -16.47 6.89
C GLU A 84 -5.80 -15.33 5.94
N PHE A 85 -5.56 -14.08 6.35
CA PHE A 85 -5.90 -12.89 5.60
C PHE A 85 -4.66 -12.25 5.00
N CYS A 86 -4.75 -11.86 3.73
CA CYS A 86 -3.70 -11.16 3.01
C CYS A 86 -4.27 -9.94 2.28
N VAL A 87 -3.53 -8.84 2.28
CA VAL A 87 -3.81 -7.67 1.44
C VAL A 87 -2.60 -7.38 0.58
N LEU A 88 -2.87 -7.13 -0.71
CA LEU A 88 -1.90 -6.66 -1.68
C LEU A 88 -2.20 -5.19 -2.01
N ASP A 89 -1.16 -4.36 -1.98
CA ASP A 89 -1.21 -2.94 -2.33
C ASP A 89 -0.37 -2.70 -3.59
N ASP A 90 -0.97 -2.10 -4.61
CA ASP A 90 -0.32 -1.86 -5.89
C ASP A 90 0.39 -0.49 -5.95
N TRP A 91 0.04 0.46 -5.07
CA TRP A 91 0.41 1.88 -5.22
C TRP A 91 0.94 2.55 -3.96
N GLY A 92 0.95 1.88 -2.81
CA GLY A 92 1.57 2.40 -1.60
C GLY A 92 0.91 3.67 -1.07
N GLY A 93 -0.42 3.74 -1.17
CA GLY A 93 -1.16 4.92 -0.69
C GLY A 93 -1.45 6.01 -1.71
N LEU A 94 -1.07 5.78 -2.97
CA LEU A 94 -1.35 6.66 -4.09
C LEU A 94 -2.50 6.11 -4.96
N ILE A 95 -3.24 7.00 -5.62
CA ILE A 95 -4.21 6.66 -6.68
C ILE A 95 -3.98 7.54 -7.92
N PRO A 96 -4.30 7.05 -9.13
CA PRO A 96 -4.19 7.83 -10.37
C PRO A 96 -5.00 9.13 -10.31
N LEU A 97 -4.62 10.15 -11.08
CA LEU A 97 -5.37 11.42 -11.15
C LEU A 97 -6.73 11.28 -11.86
N ASP A 98 -6.90 10.23 -12.65
CA ASP A 98 -8.08 9.91 -13.46
C ASP A 98 -8.86 8.69 -12.91
N TYR A 99 -8.75 8.44 -11.61
CA TYR A 99 -9.48 7.37 -10.93
C TYR A 99 -11.00 7.53 -11.06
N ASP A 100 -11.73 6.41 -11.00
CA ASP A 100 -13.20 6.41 -11.00
C ASP A 100 -13.80 6.27 -9.60
N ALA A 101 -15.11 6.50 -9.47
CA ALA A 101 -15.79 6.45 -8.18
C ALA A 101 -15.80 5.06 -7.50
N GLU A 102 -15.49 4.01 -8.25
CA GLU A 102 -15.46 2.62 -7.78
C GLU A 102 -14.02 2.13 -7.53
N TYR A 103 -13.05 3.05 -7.53
CA TYR A 103 -11.63 2.73 -7.39
C TYR A 103 -11.36 1.88 -6.15
N VAL A 104 -10.80 0.70 -6.39
CA VAL A 104 -10.46 -0.27 -5.34
C VAL A 104 -9.06 0.05 -4.83
N LEU A 105 -8.97 0.42 -3.55
CA LEU A 105 -7.70 0.62 -2.86
C LEU A 105 -6.98 -0.70 -2.62
N TYR A 106 -7.73 -1.68 -2.10
CA TYR A 106 -7.18 -2.96 -1.69
C TYR A 106 -8.10 -4.11 -2.05
N VAL A 107 -7.50 -5.23 -2.42
CA VAL A 107 -8.18 -6.52 -2.48
C VAL A 107 -7.74 -7.33 -1.27
N VAL A 108 -8.72 -7.75 -0.47
CA VAL A 108 -8.52 -8.62 0.68
C VAL A 108 -8.71 -10.05 0.24
N PHE A 109 -7.74 -10.90 0.54
CA PHE A 109 -7.78 -12.33 0.29
C PHE A 109 -7.91 -13.09 1.61
N LYS A 110 -8.64 -14.20 1.57
CA LYS A 110 -8.75 -15.15 2.67
C LYS A 110 -8.39 -16.54 2.15
N ASN A 111 -7.33 -17.14 2.69
CA ASN A 111 -6.82 -18.45 2.27
C ASN A 111 -6.67 -18.55 0.73
N GLY A 112 -6.05 -17.54 0.11
CA GLY A 112 -5.80 -17.51 -1.34
C GLY A 112 -6.98 -17.10 -2.23
N THR A 113 -8.17 -16.88 -1.67
CA THR A 113 -9.36 -16.50 -2.45
C THR A 113 -9.72 -15.04 -2.21
N GLU A 114 -10.11 -14.31 -3.26
CA GLU A 114 -10.65 -12.94 -3.10
C GLU A 114 -11.84 -12.97 -2.14
N TYR A 115 -11.72 -12.21 -1.05
CA TYR A 115 -12.68 -12.19 0.04
C TYR A 115 -13.50 -10.89 0.07
N ALA A 116 -12.83 -9.76 -0.16
CA ALA A 116 -13.45 -8.44 -0.21
C ALA A 116 -12.61 -7.45 -1.02
N LYS A 117 -13.22 -6.33 -1.39
CA LYS A 117 -12.57 -5.16 -1.99
C LYS A 117 -12.86 -3.96 -1.09
N ILE A 118 -11.83 -3.20 -0.78
CA ILE A 118 -11.93 -1.94 -0.03
C ILE A 118 -11.87 -0.82 -1.06
N LYS A 119 -12.97 -0.08 -1.23
CA LYS A 119 -13.01 1.04 -2.18
C LYS A 119 -12.55 2.32 -1.53
N LEU A 120 -12.11 3.26 -2.35
CA LEU A 120 -11.68 4.58 -1.91
C LEU A 120 -12.74 5.26 -1.04
N PHE A 121 -13.98 5.34 -1.53
CA PHE A 121 -15.07 6.03 -0.82
C PHE A 121 -15.72 5.21 0.30
N ASP A 122 -15.26 3.98 0.56
CA ASP A 122 -15.54 3.31 1.83
C ASP A 122 -14.62 3.85 2.94
N VAL A 123 -13.46 4.40 2.58
CA VAL A 123 -12.37 4.82 3.49
C VAL A 123 -12.34 6.32 3.70
N ILE A 124 -12.48 7.10 2.63
CA ILE A 124 -12.54 8.56 2.67
C ILE A 124 -13.96 9.07 2.38
N SER A 125 -14.34 10.13 3.08
CA SER A 125 -15.69 10.70 3.02
C SER A 125 -15.85 11.79 1.97
N ASP A 126 -14.79 12.55 1.65
CA ASP A 126 -14.81 13.58 0.60
C ASP A 126 -13.51 13.54 -0.21
N GLU A 127 -13.64 13.42 -1.54
CA GLU A 127 -12.53 13.50 -2.50
C GLU A 127 -11.66 14.75 -2.31
N LYS A 128 -12.24 15.86 -1.84
CA LYS A 128 -11.48 17.10 -1.59
C LYS A 128 -10.41 16.97 -0.52
N ASN A 129 -10.49 15.94 0.33
CA ASN A 129 -9.50 15.69 1.37
C ASN A 129 -8.25 14.98 0.81
N LEU A 130 -8.33 14.43 -0.41
CA LEU A 130 -7.18 13.85 -1.09
C LEU A 130 -6.08 14.89 -1.29
N ARG A 131 -4.83 14.47 -1.05
CA ARG A 131 -3.68 15.34 -1.22
C ARG A 131 -3.09 15.13 -2.60
N ARG A 132 -3.23 16.14 -3.45
CA ARG A 132 -2.67 16.11 -4.79
C ARG A 132 -1.14 16.14 -4.76
N THR A 133 -0.54 15.22 -5.49
CA THR A 133 0.89 15.21 -5.78
C THR A 133 1.12 15.58 -7.26
N VAL A 134 2.36 15.47 -7.77
CA VAL A 134 2.64 15.79 -9.18
C VAL A 134 1.88 14.87 -10.13
N SER A 135 1.72 13.59 -9.77
CA SER A 135 1.20 12.56 -10.68
C SER A 135 0.06 11.71 -10.13
N HIS A 136 -0.29 11.88 -8.85
CA HIS A 136 -1.27 11.06 -8.14
C HIS A 136 -2.08 11.89 -7.13
N TYR A 137 -3.04 11.23 -6.51
CA TYR A 137 -3.58 11.64 -5.22
C TYR A 137 -3.08 10.71 -4.12
N TYR A 138 -2.63 11.28 -3.02
CA TYR A 138 -2.36 10.55 -1.79
C TYR A 138 -3.61 10.52 -0.92
N TRP A 139 -4.00 9.31 -0.49
CA TRP A 139 -5.17 9.09 0.36
C TRP A 139 -4.81 8.55 1.75
N GLY A 140 -3.68 7.85 1.91
CA GLY A 140 -3.34 7.17 3.17
C GLY A 140 -2.47 5.94 2.97
N ASN A 141 -2.38 5.08 3.98
CA ASN A 141 -1.66 3.81 3.94
C ASN A 141 -2.23 2.82 4.98
N ILE A 142 -1.86 1.54 4.88
CA ILE A 142 -2.04 0.58 5.99
C ILE A 142 -0.99 0.89 7.05
N GLU A 143 -1.43 1.22 8.27
CA GLU A 143 -0.57 1.50 9.43
C GLU A 143 -0.24 0.20 10.18
N SER A 144 -1.27 -0.62 10.45
CA SER A 144 -1.11 -1.92 11.09
C SER A 144 -2.05 -2.96 10.49
N PHE A 145 -1.71 -4.24 10.68
CA PHE A 145 -2.45 -5.38 10.17
C PHE A 145 -2.61 -6.40 11.28
N GLU A 146 -3.86 -6.80 11.55
CA GLU A 146 -4.22 -7.68 12.65
C GLU A 146 -5.01 -8.89 12.12
N ASN A 147 -5.40 -9.81 13.00
CA ASN A 147 -6.11 -11.03 12.58
C ASN A 147 -7.56 -10.77 12.17
N ASP A 148 -8.17 -9.72 12.68
CA ASP A 148 -9.57 -9.36 12.49
C ASP A 148 -9.78 -8.09 11.65
N GLY A 149 -8.70 -7.39 11.27
CA GLY A 149 -8.80 -6.22 10.42
C GLY A 149 -7.47 -5.50 10.16
N ILE A 150 -7.59 -4.29 9.62
CA ILE A 150 -6.47 -3.40 9.33
C ILE A 150 -6.75 -1.99 9.85
N VAL A 151 -5.71 -1.34 10.37
CA VAL A 151 -5.74 0.09 10.67
C VAL A 151 -5.21 0.84 9.45
N LEU A 152 -6.02 1.76 8.94
CA LEU A 152 -5.71 2.63 7.82
C LEU A 152 -5.39 4.02 8.37
N ASN A 153 -4.19 4.53 8.09
CA ASN A 153 -3.85 5.92 8.36
C ASN A 153 -4.17 6.76 7.12
N THR A 154 -5.27 7.52 7.17
CA THR A 154 -5.78 8.26 6.01
C THR A 154 -5.54 9.77 6.14
N VAL A 155 -5.74 10.49 5.04
CA VAL A 155 -5.78 11.96 5.05
C VAL A 155 -6.89 12.55 5.93
N GLU A 156 -7.89 11.75 6.30
CA GLU A 156 -9.01 12.12 7.18
C GLU A 156 -8.86 11.58 8.61
N GLY A 157 -7.72 10.96 8.95
CA GLY A 157 -7.47 10.32 10.24
C GLY A 157 -7.45 8.79 10.16
N LYS A 158 -7.35 8.12 11.32
CA LYS A 158 -7.24 6.66 11.38
C LYS A 158 -8.61 5.99 11.23
N LYS A 159 -8.68 4.97 10.38
CA LYS A 159 -9.86 4.13 10.17
C LYS A 159 -9.54 2.67 10.51
N TRP A 160 -10.55 1.93 10.95
CA TRP A 160 -10.51 0.48 11.10
C TRP A 160 -11.31 -0.17 9.97
N TYR A 161 -10.72 -1.14 9.29
CA TYR A 161 -11.48 -2.03 8.42
C TYR A 161 -11.56 -3.42 9.03
N ASP A 162 -12.77 -3.83 9.39
CA ASP A 162 -13.04 -5.11 10.03
C ASP A 162 -13.26 -6.21 8.97
N PHE A 163 -12.46 -7.29 9.02
CA PHE A 163 -12.56 -8.39 8.06
C PHE A 163 -13.86 -9.18 8.19
N LYS A 164 -14.45 -9.29 9.38
CA LYS A 164 -15.67 -10.06 9.60
C LYS A 164 -16.89 -9.32 9.06
N THR A 165 -17.02 -8.04 9.35
CA THR A 165 -18.16 -7.22 8.95
C THR A 165 -17.97 -6.57 7.58
N ARG A 166 -16.72 -6.47 7.11
CA ARG A 166 -16.31 -5.84 5.85
C ARG A 166 -16.74 -4.38 5.79
N LYS A 167 -16.58 -3.68 6.91
CA LYS A 167 -16.95 -2.28 7.06
C LYS A 167 -15.76 -1.49 7.55
N VAL A 168 -15.71 -0.26 7.07
CA VAL A 168 -14.81 0.77 7.60
C VAL A 168 -15.53 1.53 8.72
N THR A 169 -14.84 1.75 9.82
CA THR A 169 -15.27 2.63 10.92
C THR A 169 -14.13 3.57 11.33
N GLU A 170 -14.43 4.59 12.13
CA GLU A 170 -13.36 5.34 12.81
C GLU A 170 -12.55 4.41 13.72
N TYR A 171 -11.25 4.63 13.79
CA TYR A 171 -10.38 3.95 14.74
C TYR A 171 -10.37 4.71 16.08
N VAL A 172 -10.66 4.01 17.18
CA VAL A 172 -10.60 4.57 18.54
C VAL A 172 -9.47 3.85 19.27
N GLU A 173 -8.47 4.61 19.72
CA GLU A 173 -7.31 4.10 20.48
C GLU A 173 -7.70 3.54 21.86
#